data_AF-A0AAJ6AYZ4-F1
#
_entry.id   AF-A0AAJ6AYZ4-F1
#
_cell.length_a   1.000
_cell.length_b   1.000
_cell.length_c   1.000
_cell.angle_alpha   90.00
_cell.angle_beta   90.00
_cell.angle_gamma   90.00
#
_symmetry.space_group_name_H-M   'P 1'
#
loop_
_entity.id
_entity.type
_entity.pdbx_description
1 polymer ?
#
loop_
_entity_poly.entity_id
_entity_poly.type
_entity_poly.pdbx_seq_one_letter_code
_entity_poly.pdbx_strand_id
1 'polypeptide(L)' 'MTSDEADQRIELSRRTLSAYIRGIQRTGKYPLSEMTHVVDEIAHLEDIAREHPASALVILELLTWWKAFQATLKSKLN' A
#
# COMPACT_ATOMS: atom_id res chain seq x y z
N MET A 1 -8.81 17.33 -5.34
CA MET A 1 -7.52 17.15 -4.65
C MET A 1 -6.46 17.94 -5.38
N THR A 2 -5.58 18.65 -4.69
CA THR A 2 -4.41 19.33 -5.26
C THR A 2 -3.22 18.37 -5.38
N SER A 3 -2.15 18.77 -6.07
CA SER A 3 -0.93 17.94 -6.16
C SER A 3 -0.33 17.66 -4.78
N ASP A 4 -0.28 18.68 -3.91
CA ASP A 4 0.28 18.54 -2.57
C ASP A 4 -0.59 17.62 -1.69
N GLU A 5 -1.91 17.70 -1.83
CA GLU A 5 -2.84 16.80 -1.13
C GLU A 5 -2.69 15.36 -1.60
N ALA A 6 -2.51 15.14 -2.91
CA ALA A 6 -2.25 13.82 -3.47
C ALA A 6 -0.94 13.22 -2.91
N ASP A 7 0.14 14.00 -2.88
CA ASP A 7 1.43 13.56 -2.37
C ASP A 7 1.36 13.24 -0.86
N GLN A 8 0.67 14.07 -0.08
CA GLN A 8 0.41 13.78 1.34
C GLN A 8 -0.39 12.49 1.51
N ARG A 9 -1.42 12.27 0.68
CA ARG A 9 -2.25 11.07 0.75
C ARG A 9 -1.47 9.80 0.40
N ILE A 10 -0.58 9.88 -0.60
CA ILE A 10 0.33 8.80 -0.99
C ILE A 10 1.28 8.45 0.16
N GLU A 11 1.84 9.46 0.84
CA GLU A 11 2.71 9.26 1.99
C GLU A 11 1.96 8.60 3.17
N LEU A 12 0.70 8.97 3.40
CA LEU A 12 -0.15 8.31 4.39
C LEU A 12 -0.38 6.83 4.03
N SER A 13 -0.72 6.53 2.77
CA SER A 13 -0.88 5.14 2.32
C SER A 13 0.41 4.34 2.48
N ARG A 14 1.57 4.92 2.14
CA ARG A 14 2.88 4.28 2.34
C ARG A 14 3.11 3.89 3.80
N ARG A 15 2.75 4.78 4.73
CA ARG A 15 2.87 4.51 6.18
C ARG A 15 1.94 3.39 6.63
N THR A 16 0.69 3.39 6.16
CA THR A 16 -0.28 2.33 6.47
C THR A 16 0.19 0.97 5.98
N LEU A 17 0.61 0.86 4.71
CA LEU A 17 1.15 -0.38 4.14
C LEU A 17 2.39 -0.87 4.91
N SER A 18 3.28 0.05 5.25
CA SER A 18 4.49 -0.27 6.03
C SER A 18 4.19 -0.69 7.46
N ALA A 19 3.17 -0.11 8.09
CA ALA A 19 2.72 -0.51 9.42
C ALA A 19 2.15 -1.93 9.40
N TYR A 20 1.30 -2.25 8.42
CA TYR A 20 0.75 -3.59 8.24
C TYR A 20 1.84 -4.65 8.02
N ILE A 21 2.82 -4.37 7.15
CA ILE A 21 3.97 -5.25 6.90
C ILE A 21 4.77 -5.51 8.19
N ARG A 22 5.09 -4.44 8.93
CA ARG A 22 5.82 -4.56 10.20
C ARG A 22 5.01 -5.33 11.24
N GLY A 23 3.69 -5.17 11.26
CA GLY A 23 2.78 -5.95 12.09
C GLY A 23 2.89 -7.45 11.81
N ILE A 24 2.85 -7.85 10.54
CA ILE A 24 3.04 -9.25 10.12
C ILE A 24 4.43 -9.76 10.50
N GLN A 25 5.49 -9.01 10.18
CA GLN A 25 6.87 -9.41 10.48
C GLN A 25 7.11 -9.60 11.98
N ARG A 26 6.50 -8.76 12.83
CA ARG A 26 6.66 -8.81 14.29
C ARG A 26 5.85 -9.93 14.93
N THR A 27 4.63 -10.17 14.45
CA THR A 27 3.68 -11.08 15.11
C THR A 27 3.61 -12.46 14.46
N GLY A 28 4.08 -12.59 13.21
CA GLY A 28 3.88 -13.78 12.37
C GLY A 28 2.42 -14.03 11.99
N LYS A 29 1.49 -13.14 12.35
CA LYS A 29 0.05 -13.28 12.12
C LYS A 29 -0.38 -12.34 10.98
N TYR A 30 -1.46 -12.74 10.31
CA TYR A 30 -2.12 -11.93 9.28
C TYR A 30 -3.36 -11.27 9.91
N PRO A 31 -3.29 -9.97 10.25
CA PRO A 31 -4.43 -9.28 10.85
C PRO A 31 -5.47 -8.98 9.76
N LEU A 32 -6.39 -9.92 9.54
CA LEU A 32 -7.45 -9.81 8.52
C LEU A 32 -8.29 -8.54 8.67
N SER A 33 -8.50 -8.07 9.90
CA SER A 33 -9.18 -6.80 10.18
C SER A 33 -8.46 -5.58 9.61
N GLU A 34 -7.14 -5.60 9.55
CA GLU A 34 -6.33 -4.52 8.96
C GLU A 34 -6.18 -4.69 7.44
N MET A 35 -6.42 -5.89 6.91
CA MET A 35 -6.33 -6.16 5.47
C MET A 35 -7.38 -5.40 4.66
N THR A 36 -8.59 -5.20 5.20
CA THR A 36 -9.61 -4.37 4.57
C THR A 36 -9.11 -2.94 4.38
N HIS A 37 -8.49 -2.35 5.42
CA HIS A 37 -7.91 -1.01 5.31
C HIS A 37 -6.82 -0.95 4.24
N VAL A 38 -5.98 -1.97 4.12
CA VAL A 38 -4.96 -2.03 3.07
C VAL A 38 -5.59 -2.06 1.66
N VAL A 39 -6.69 -2.79 1.47
CA VAL A 39 -7.40 -2.81 0.18
C VAL A 39 -7.95 -1.43 -0.15
N ASP A 40 -8.57 -0.75 0.83
CA ASP A 40 -9.10 0.61 0.64
C ASP A 40 -7.98 1.62 0.33
N GLU A 41 -6.82 1.48 0.97
CA GLU A 41 -5.63 2.29 0.67
C GLU A 41 -5.14 2.08 -0.77
N ILE A 42 -5.15 0.84 -1.27
CA ILE A 42 -4.76 0.55 -2.65
C ILE A 42 -5.76 1.17 -3.64
N ALA A 43 -7.06 1.05 -3.38
CA ALA A 43 -8.09 1.66 -4.22
C ALA A 43 -7.92 3.19 -4.31
N HIS A 44 -7.70 3.86 -3.17
CA HIS A 44 -7.42 5.29 -3.15
C HIS A 44 -6.16 5.67 -3.93
N LEU A 45 -5.09 4.88 -3.82
CA LEU A 45 -3.87 5.11 -4.60
C LEU A 45 -4.15 4.98 -6.11
N GLU A 46 -4.94 4.00 -6.53
CA GLU A 46 -5.32 3.85 -7.93
C GLU A 46 -6.16 5.03 -8.43
N ASP A 47 -7.09 5.55 -7.62
CA ASP A 47 -7.87 6.74 -7.95
C ASP A 47 -6.98 7.97 -8.11
N ILE A 48 -6.04 8.19 -7.18
CA ILE A 48 -5.05 9.28 -7.27
C ILE A 48 -4.22 9.14 -8.55
N ALA A 49 -3.77 7.93 -8.90
CA ALA A 49 -2.97 7.73 -10.11
C ALA A 49 -3.75 8.08 -11.40
N ARG A 50 -5.08 7.87 -11.41
CA ARG A 50 -5.94 8.25 -12.54
C ARG A 50 -6.14 9.76 -12.63
N GLU A 51 -6.29 10.43 -11.50
CA GLU A 51 -6.54 11.88 -11.43
C GLU A 51 -5.26 12.72 -11.52
N HIS A 52 -4.12 12.18 -11.07
CA HIS A 52 -2.84 12.87 -10.95
C HIS A 52 -1.72 12.06 -11.65
N PRO A 53 -1.56 12.22 -12.98
CA PRO A 53 -0.57 11.46 -13.75
C PRO A 53 0.88 11.64 -13.28
N ALA A 54 1.21 12.82 -12.72
CA ALA A 54 2.54 13.09 -12.19
C ALA A 54 2.90 12.18 -11.00
N SER A 55 1.90 11.81 -10.18
CA SER A 55 2.09 10.95 -9.01
C SER A 55 1.94 9.45 -9.34
N ALA A 56 1.47 9.11 -10.55
CA ALA A 56 1.22 7.72 -10.96
C ALA A 56 2.47 6.84 -10.92
N LEU A 57 3.66 7.37 -11.23
CA LEU A 57 4.92 6.64 -11.15
C LEU A 57 5.24 6.23 -9.71
N VAL A 58 5.13 7.18 -8.78
CA VAL A 58 5.39 6.94 -7.34
C VAL A 58 4.42 5.92 -6.78
N ILE A 59 3.15 5.99 -7.18
CA ILE A 59 2.12 5.02 -6.81
C ILE A 59 2.43 3.64 -7.38
N LEU A 60 2.84 3.55 -8.65
CA LEU A 60 3.22 2.29 -9.27
C LEU A 60 4.38 1.61 -8.54
N GLU A 61 5.41 2.36 -8.15
CA GLU A 61 6.52 1.85 -7.35
C GLU A 61 6.04 1.30 -6.01
N LEU A 62 5.16 2.03 -5.31
CA LEU A 62 4.59 1.61 -4.03
C LEU A 62 3.78 0.31 -4.16
N LEU A 63 2.92 0.22 -5.18
CA LEU A 63 2.11 -0.99 -5.44
C LEU A 63 2.97 -2.17 -5.88
N THR A 64 4.07 -1.93 -6.61
CA THR A 64 5.02 -2.96 -7.02
C THR A 64 5.74 -3.55 -5.80
N TRP A 65 6.23 -2.70 -4.90
CA TRP A 65 6.82 -3.13 -3.64
C TRP A 65 5.82 -3.96 -2.79
N TRP A 66 4.57 -3.52 -2.71
CA TRP A 66 3.52 -4.25 -2.01
C TRP A 66 3.26 -5.64 -2.61
N LYS A 67 3.17 -5.76 -3.94
CA LYS A 67 3.02 -7.06 -4.62
C LYS A 67 4.21 -7.99 -4.36
N ALA A 68 5.44 -7.47 -4.35
CA ALA A 68 6.63 -8.26 -4.05
C ALA A 68 6.59 -8.81 -2.61
N PHE A 69 6.10 -8.02 -1.65
CA PHE A 69 5.86 -8.49 -0.29
C PHE A 69 4.81 -9.60 -0.24
N GLN A 70 3.66 -9.44 -0.91
CA GLN A 70 2.64 -10.48 -0.98
C GLN A 70 3.17 -11.79 -1.59
N ALA A 71 4.00 -11.71 -2.62
CA ALA A 71 4.65 -12.89 -3.21
C ALA A 71 5.57 -13.60 -2.21
N THR A 72 6.37 -12.84 -1.46
CA THR A 72 7.24 -13.36 -0.39
C THR A 72 6.44 -14.03 0.74
N LEU A 73 5.26 -13.50 1.05
CA LEU A 73 4.38 -14.11 2.05
C LEU A 73 3.81 -15.44 1.54
N LYS A 74 3.32 -15.47 0.29
CA LYS A 74 2.82 -16.70 -0.33
C LYS A 74 3.87 -17.80 -0.37
N SER A 75 5.13 -17.46 -0.69
CA SER A 75 6.22 -18.45 -0.71
C SER A 75 6.59 -19.00 0.66
N LYS A 76 6.18 -18.36 1.76
CA LYS A 76 6.38 -18.87 3.13
C LYS A 76 5.22 -19.74 3.62
N LEU A 77 4.07 -19.68 2.95
CA LEU A 77 2.87 -20.45 3.27
C LEU A 77 2.75 -21.74 2.45
N ASN A 78 3.45 -21.79 1.31
CA ASN A 78 3.65 -23.00 0.50
C ASN A 78 4.89 -23.76 0.95
#